data_AF-A0A554JAW3-F1
#
_entry.id   AF-A0A554JAW3-F1
#
_cell.length_a   1.000
_cell.length_b   1.000
_cell.length_c   1.000
_cell.angle_alpha   90.00
_cell.angle_beta   90.00
_cell.angle_gamma   90.00
#
_symmetry.space_group_name_H-M   'P 1'
#
loop_
_entity.id
_entity.type
_entity.pdbx_description
1 polymer ?
#
loop_
_entity_poly.entity_id
_entity_poly.type
_entity_poly.pdbx_seq_one_letter_code
_entity_poly.pdbx_strand_id
1 'polypeptide(L)'
;QAGTLIIFLVLAVFVFRFLNTQKNEPKPPNNDKFEIGLCRTCEVIKDKDLIIDEDRGEYLDSTLIKKLEILAGENKDWRITEAYPPTVQHISFCHQNGTCADIALQRNLLNATSLSNLCKDALAAGLTVVNEYGNLKYYSKNSFCPKPNIFETTTGGHLHVY
;
A
#
# COMPACT_ATOMS: atom_id res chain seq x y z
N GLN A 1 77.74 -41.96 -9.69
CA GLN A 1 77.01 -42.42 -8.49
C GLN A 1 76.09 -41.27 -8.08
N ALA A 2 74.81 -41.31 -8.47
CA ALA A 2 73.67 -41.83 -7.70
C ALA A 2 73.39 -40.96 -6.45
N GLY A 3 72.21 -40.40 -6.18
CA GLY A 3 70.86 -40.52 -6.76
C GLY A 3 70.04 -39.24 -6.46
N THR A 4 68.92 -38.99 -7.15
CA THR A 4 67.59 -39.59 -6.90
C THR A 4 66.98 -39.06 -5.58
N LEU A 5 65.77 -38.53 -5.42
CA LEU A 5 64.58 -38.32 -6.28
C LEU A 5 63.44 -37.83 -5.34
N ILE A 6 62.57 -36.95 -5.85
CA ILE A 6 61.15 -36.71 -5.47
C ILE A 6 60.82 -36.40 -3.99
N ILE A 7 60.32 -35.19 -3.73
CA ILE A 7 58.92 -34.98 -3.26
C ILE A 7 58.39 -33.71 -3.96
N PHE A 8 57.64 -33.94 -5.04
CA PHE A 8 56.81 -32.95 -5.72
C PHE A 8 55.37 -33.09 -5.20
N LEU A 9 54.58 -32.01 -5.36
CA LEU A 9 53.11 -31.97 -5.34
C LEU A 9 52.41 -32.16 -3.98
N VAL A 10 52.20 -31.06 -3.22
CA VAL A 10 50.86 -30.71 -2.65
C VAL A 10 50.77 -29.18 -2.39
N LEU A 11 51.12 -28.34 -3.36
CA LEU A 11 51.05 -26.87 -3.17
C LEU A 11 50.65 -26.14 -4.46
N ALA A 12 49.61 -26.64 -5.14
CA ALA A 12 49.05 -25.96 -6.32
C ALA A 12 47.58 -26.33 -6.63
N VAL A 13 46.75 -26.62 -5.61
CA VAL A 13 45.32 -26.98 -5.85
C VAL A 13 44.34 -26.09 -5.08
N PHE A 14 44.80 -25.18 -4.22
CA PHE A 14 43.89 -24.40 -3.35
C PHE A 14 43.52 -22.99 -3.83
N VAL A 15 43.96 -22.54 -5.02
CA VAL A 15 43.69 -21.16 -5.50
C VAL A 15 42.92 -21.11 -6.84
N PHE A 16 42.52 -22.24 -7.42
CA PHE A 16 41.77 -22.27 -8.68
C PHE A 16 40.47 -23.09 -8.60
N ARG A 17 39.72 -22.94 -7.51
CA ARG A 17 38.37 -23.49 -7.35
C ARG A 17 37.36 -22.46 -6.86
N PHE A 18 37.43 -21.23 -7.38
CA PHE A 18 36.42 -20.21 -7.08
C PHE A 18 35.89 -19.42 -8.29
N LEU A 19 36.19 -19.85 -9.52
CA LEU A 19 35.74 -19.17 -10.75
C LEU A 19 35.47 -20.15 -11.90
N ASN A 20 34.61 -21.15 -11.72
CA ASN A 20 33.86 -21.78 -12.83
C ASN A 20 33.11 -23.02 -12.32
N THR A 21 31.85 -22.83 -11.95
CA THR A 21 30.73 -23.79 -12.18
C THR A 21 29.48 -23.24 -11.50
N GLN A 22 28.83 -22.30 -12.17
CA GLN A 22 27.39 -22.04 -12.04
C GLN A 22 26.84 -21.80 -13.45
N LYS A 23 27.05 -22.79 -14.33
CA LYS A 23 26.34 -22.89 -15.61
C LYS A 23 25.64 -24.24 -15.64
N ASN A 24 24.32 -24.16 -15.84
CA ASN A 24 23.38 -25.24 -16.15
C ASN A 24 22.76 -25.95 -14.93
N GLU A 25 22.13 -25.17 -14.06
CA GLU A 25 20.89 -25.64 -13.45
C GLU A 25 19.78 -25.57 -14.52
N PRO A 26 18.89 -26.58 -14.63
CA PRO A 26 17.75 -26.50 -15.53
C PRO A 26 16.93 -25.25 -15.19
N LYS A 27 16.75 -24.36 -16.18
CA LYS A 27 15.93 -23.16 -16.00
C LYS A 27 14.57 -23.62 -15.46
N PRO A 28 14.15 -23.17 -14.27
CA PRO A 28 12.81 -23.50 -13.77
C PRO A 28 11.80 -23.06 -14.83
N PRO A 29 10.73 -23.85 -15.04
CA PRO A 29 9.72 -23.55 -16.06
C PRO A 29 9.27 -22.10 -15.88
N ASN A 30 9.20 -21.36 -17.01
CA ASN A 30 8.87 -19.93 -17.06
C ASN A 30 7.53 -19.67 -16.38
N ASN A 31 7.58 -19.47 -15.08
CA ASN A 31 6.52 -18.90 -14.29
C ASN A 31 6.72 -17.40 -14.41
N ASP A 32 6.02 -16.80 -15.37
CA ASP A 32 5.52 -15.43 -15.24
C ASP A 32 4.84 -15.35 -13.87
N LYS A 33 5.64 -15.06 -12.84
CA LYS A 33 5.19 -14.86 -11.49
C LYS A 33 4.36 -13.58 -11.55
N PHE A 34 3.06 -13.77 -11.48
CA PHE A 34 2.09 -12.75 -11.15
C PHE A 34 2.67 -11.94 -9.96
N GLU A 35 3.14 -10.71 -10.23
CA GLU A 35 3.69 -9.78 -9.22
C GLU A 35 2.53 -9.21 -8.39
N ILE A 36 1.92 -10.06 -7.57
CA ILE A 36 0.95 -9.67 -6.55
C ILE A 36 1.71 -8.83 -5.50
N GLY A 37 1.28 -7.57 -5.29
CA GLY A 37 1.69 -6.78 -4.13
C GLY A 37 2.79 -5.74 -4.35
N LEU A 38 3.12 -5.39 -5.60
CA LEU A 38 4.00 -4.25 -5.87
C LEU A 38 3.19 -3.04 -6.32
N CYS A 39 3.22 -1.98 -5.52
CA CYS A 39 2.74 -0.67 -5.96
C CYS A 39 3.75 -0.04 -6.93
N ARG A 40 3.54 -0.22 -8.24
CA ARG A 40 4.51 0.19 -9.28
C ARG A 40 4.58 1.69 -9.50
N THR A 41 3.50 2.38 -9.17
CA THR A 41 3.26 3.81 -9.40
C THR A 41 3.15 4.58 -8.10
N CYS A 42 3.56 3.96 -6.99
CA CYS A 42 3.51 4.56 -5.67
C CYS A 42 4.54 5.67 -5.52
N GLU A 43 4.09 6.76 -4.91
CA GLU A 43 4.96 7.81 -4.39
C GLU A 43 4.84 7.90 -2.87
N VAL A 44 5.84 8.50 -2.24
CA VAL A 44 5.82 8.77 -0.80
C VAL A 44 4.79 9.87 -0.51
N ILE A 45 3.90 9.63 0.45
CA ILE A 45 2.84 10.60 0.83
C ILE A 45 3.29 11.58 1.93
N LYS A 46 4.35 11.27 2.69
CA LYS A 46 4.85 12.10 3.82
C LYS A 46 5.36 13.48 3.40
N ASP A 47 5.79 13.64 2.15
CA ASP A 47 6.27 14.92 1.62
C ASP A 47 5.14 15.76 1.00
N LYS A 48 3.88 15.29 1.09
CA LYS A 48 2.69 15.96 0.55
C LYS A 48 1.96 16.70 1.66
N ASP A 49 1.12 17.66 1.30
CA ASP A 49 0.24 18.39 2.24
C ASP A 49 -1.00 17.56 2.64
N LEU A 50 -0.74 16.31 3.05
CA LEU A 50 -1.72 15.31 3.47
C LEU A 50 -1.49 14.94 4.93
N ILE A 51 -2.57 14.84 5.70
CA ILE A 51 -2.51 14.43 7.10
C ILE A 51 -2.68 12.91 7.17
N ILE A 52 -1.74 12.22 7.79
CA ILE A 52 -1.72 10.75 7.91
C ILE A 52 -1.56 10.37 9.37
N ASP A 53 -2.33 9.40 9.86
CA ASP A 53 -2.14 8.81 11.18
C ASP A 53 -0.77 8.09 11.25
N GLU A 54 -0.07 8.19 12.37
CA GLU A 54 1.24 7.56 12.56
C GLU A 54 1.20 6.05 12.30
N ASP A 55 2.26 5.55 11.64
CA ASP A 55 2.45 4.13 11.28
C ASP A 55 1.33 3.51 10.43
N ARG A 56 0.61 4.32 9.63
CA ARG A 56 -0.50 3.87 8.76
C ARG A 56 -0.15 3.77 7.27
N GLY A 57 1.10 3.44 6.96
CA GLY A 57 1.60 3.35 5.58
C GLY A 57 2.24 4.66 5.09
N GLU A 58 3.02 4.56 4.01
CA GLU A 58 3.89 5.64 3.53
C GLU A 58 3.76 5.92 2.03
N TYR A 59 2.99 5.11 1.30
CA TYR A 59 2.88 5.23 -0.14
C TYR A 59 1.44 5.07 -0.63
N LEU A 60 1.14 5.76 -1.73
CA LEU A 60 -0.08 5.59 -2.52
C LEU A 60 0.24 5.78 -4.01
N ASP A 61 -0.59 5.21 -4.86
CA ASP A 61 -0.53 5.42 -6.30
C ASP A 61 -0.58 6.92 -6.64
N SER A 62 0.28 7.36 -7.56
CA SER A 62 0.39 8.78 -7.96
C SER A 62 -0.92 9.41 -8.47
N THR A 63 -1.83 8.62 -9.08
CA THR A 63 -3.13 9.13 -9.51
C THR A 63 -4.08 9.32 -8.33
N LEU A 64 -4.03 8.41 -7.35
CA LEU A 64 -4.77 8.55 -6.09
C LEU A 64 -4.25 9.76 -5.29
N ILE A 65 -2.94 9.96 -5.19
CA ILE A 65 -2.33 11.12 -4.51
C ILE A 65 -2.88 12.43 -5.08
N LYS A 66 -2.92 12.60 -6.40
CA LYS A 66 -3.43 13.83 -7.02
C LYS A 66 -4.88 14.13 -6.64
N LYS A 67 -5.73 13.10 -6.56
CA LYS A 67 -7.12 13.26 -6.12
C LYS A 67 -7.20 13.64 -4.64
N LEU A 68 -6.35 13.03 -3.80
CA LEU A 68 -6.27 13.35 -2.38
C LEU A 68 -5.73 14.77 -2.13
N GLU A 69 -4.79 15.26 -2.95
CA GLU A 69 -4.30 16.64 -2.90
C GLU A 69 -5.40 17.64 -3.30
N ILE A 70 -6.22 17.33 -4.31
CA ILE A 70 -7.40 18.14 -4.66
C ILE A 70 -8.37 18.17 -3.48
N LEU A 71 -8.71 17.01 -2.91
CA LEU A 71 -9.56 16.94 -1.73
C LEU A 71 -8.98 17.73 -0.56
N ALA A 72 -7.67 17.64 -0.31
CA ALA A 72 -7.01 18.40 0.75
C ALA A 72 -7.02 19.91 0.50
N GLY A 73 -7.06 20.36 -0.75
CA GLY A 73 -7.21 21.78 -1.11
C GLY A 73 -8.60 22.33 -0.75
N GLU A 74 -9.64 21.50 -0.85
CA GLU A 74 -11.04 21.89 -0.56
C GLU A 74 -11.42 21.69 0.92
N ASN A 75 -10.84 20.68 1.55
CA ASN A 75 -11.25 20.21 2.88
C ASN A 75 -10.04 19.67 3.65
N LYS A 76 -9.77 20.23 4.84
CA LYS A 76 -8.66 19.81 5.73
C LYS A 76 -9.13 19.00 6.95
N ASP A 77 -10.42 18.74 7.06
CA ASP A 77 -11.05 18.13 8.24
C ASP A 77 -10.95 16.59 8.28
N TRP A 78 -10.06 16.01 7.48
CA TRP A 78 -9.86 14.57 7.35
C TRP A 78 -8.38 14.20 7.43
N ARG A 79 -8.12 12.91 7.55
CA ARG A 79 -6.79 12.31 7.53
C ARG A 79 -6.83 10.92 6.92
N ILE A 80 -5.69 10.47 6.41
CA ILE A 80 -5.47 9.09 6.00
C ILE A 80 -5.28 8.24 7.25
N THR A 81 -6.09 7.21 7.39
CA THR A 81 -6.03 6.24 8.49
C THR A 81 -5.39 4.93 8.08
N GLU A 82 -5.29 4.67 6.79
CA GLU A 82 -4.52 3.56 6.23
C GLU A 82 -4.14 3.79 4.76
N ALA A 83 -2.89 3.49 4.43
CA ALA A 83 -2.27 3.54 3.10
C ALA A 83 -1.41 2.29 2.87
N TYR A 84 -0.61 2.26 1.80
CA TYR A 84 0.32 1.16 1.54
C TYR A 84 1.68 1.40 2.25
N PRO A 85 2.33 0.35 2.77
CA PRO A 85 1.81 -0.99 2.95
C PRO A 85 0.76 -1.03 4.07
N PRO A 86 -0.25 -1.91 3.96
CA PRO A 86 -1.31 -1.96 4.95
C PRO A 86 -0.79 -2.51 6.28
N THR A 87 -1.39 -2.03 7.37
CA THR A 87 -1.05 -2.43 8.74
C THR A 87 -1.78 -3.70 9.18
N VAL A 88 -2.90 -3.99 8.53
CA VAL A 88 -3.73 -5.18 8.78
C VAL A 88 -4.03 -5.88 7.46
N GLN A 89 -4.51 -7.13 7.55
CA GLN A 89 -4.92 -7.88 6.38
C GLN A 89 -6.29 -7.39 5.89
N HIS A 90 -6.34 -6.93 4.63
CA HIS A 90 -7.56 -6.46 3.97
C HIS A 90 -8.13 -7.50 3.00
N ILE A 91 -9.46 -7.52 2.86
CA ILE A 91 -10.15 -8.24 1.77
C ILE A 91 -9.89 -7.54 0.43
N SER A 92 -9.93 -6.21 0.45
CA SER A 92 -9.64 -5.38 -0.72
C SER A 92 -8.16 -5.44 -1.09
N PHE A 93 -7.86 -5.96 -2.27
CA PHE A 93 -6.48 -6.06 -2.77
C PHE A 93 -5.82 -4.69 -3.00
N CYS A 94 -6.60 -3.63 -3.18
CA CYS A 94 -6.09 -2.30 -3.49
C CYS A 94 -5.17 -1.71 -2.40
N HIS A 95 -5.36 -2.10 -1.14
CA HIS A 95 -4.47 -1.68 -0.05
C HIS A 95 -3.10 -2.34 -0.19
N GLN A 96 -3.03 -3.52 -0.81
CA GLN A 96 -1.80 -4.27 -1.06
C GLN A 96 -1.02 -3.77 -2.28
N ASN A 97 -1.58 -2.85 -3.07
CA ASN A 97 -0.90 -2.25 -4.22
C ASN A 97 -1.01 -0.72 -4.25
N GLY A 98 -1.42 -0.09 -3.15
CA GLY A 98 -1.46 1.36 -2.97
C GLY A 98 -2.50 2.11 -3.81
N THR A 99 -3.41 1.42 -4.49
CA THR A 99 -4.43 2.07 -5.34
C THR A 99 -5.69 2.49 -4.57
N CYS A 100 -5.72 2.32 -3.25
CA CYS A 100 -6.76 2.84 -2.37
C CYS A 100 -6.18 3.26 -1.03
N ALA A 101 -6.96 4.03 -0.29
CA ALA A 101 -6.64 4.46 1.06
C ALA A 101 -7.92 4.49 1.91
N ASP A 102 -7.76 4.37 3.22
CA ASP A 102 -8.82 4.66 4.16
C ASP A 102 -8.63 6.07 4.69
N ILE A 103 -9.69 6.88 4.63
CA ILE A 103 -9.71 8.25 5.14
C ILE A 103 -10.81 8.42 6.18
N ALA A 104 -10.55 9.21 7.22
CA ALA A 104 -11.54 9.52 8.25
C ALA A 104 -11.51 10.99 8.60
N LEU A 105 -12.65 11.51 9.06
CA LEU A 105 -12.70 12.84 9.66
C LEU A 105 -11.76 12.90 10.86
N GLN A 106 -11.11 14.03 11.09
CA GLN A 106 -10.37 14.27 12.31
C GLN A 106 -11.26 13.97 13.54
N ARG A 107 -10.66 13.41 14.59
CA ARG A 107 -11.40 12.74 15.69
C ARG A 107 -12.47 13.62 16.35
N ASN A 108 -12.24 14.93 16.43
CA ASN A 108 -13.14 15.92 17.02
C ASN A 108 -14.27 16.41 16.07
N LEU A 109 -14.26 15.98 14.81
CA LEU A 109 -15.17 16.47 13.77
C LEU A 109 -16.19 15.40 13.32
N LEU A 110 -16.19 14.22 13.94
CA LEU A 110 -17.04 13.10 13.52
C LEU A 110 -18.53 13.39 13.79
N ASN A 111 -19.24 13.80 12.74
CA ASN A 111 -20.69 13.97 12.72
C ASN A 111 -21.26 13.82 11.30
N ALA A 112 -22.59 13.83 11.20
CA ALA A 112 -23.40 13.64 10.00
C ALA A 112 -22.97 14.51 8.84
N THR A 113 -22.89 15.79 9.15
CA THR A 113 -22.80 16.86 8.20
C THR A 113 -21.38 16.91 7.69
N SER A 114 -20.40 16.82 8.60
CA SER A 114 -18.99 16.72 8.23
C SER A 114 -18.72 15.49 7.37
N LEU A 115 -19.32 14.33 7.68
CA LEU A 115 -19.11 13.13 6.87
C LEU A 115 -19.74 13.27 5.48
N SER A 116 -20.98 13.79 5.43
CA SER A 116 -21.66 14.06 4.16
C SER A 116 -20.88 15.06 3.29
N ASN A 117 -20.30 16.10 3.90
CA ASN A 117 -19.46 17.07 3.19
C ASN A 117 -18.17 16.42 2.69
N LEU A 118 -17.49 15.64 3.53
CA LEU A 118 -16.30 14.90 3.12
C LEU A 118 -16.58 14.00 1.91
N CYS A 119 -17.69 13.26 1.89
CA CYS A 119 -18.07 12.46 0.73
C CYS A 119 -18.34 13.32 -0.51
N LYS A 120 -19.04 14.44 -0.36
CA LYS A 120 -19.31 15.37 -1.47
C LYS A 120 -18.01 15.87 -2.09
N ASP A 121 -17.09 16.34 -1.24
CA ASP A 121 -15.81 16.91 -1.68
C ASP A 121 -14.90 15.83 -2.27
N ALA A 122 -14.91 14.62 -1.70
CA ALA A 122 -14.17 13.48 -2.24
C ALA A 122 -14.67 13.09 -3.64
N LEU A 123 -15.99 13.02 -3.83
CA LEU A 123 -16.60 12.77 -5.14
C LEU A 123 -16.25 13.88 -6.14
N ALA A 124 -16.24 15.14 -5.70
CA ALA A 124 -15.84 16.28 -6.53
C ALA A 124 -14.35 16.25 -6.92
N ALA A 125 -13.49 15.71 -6.04
CA ALA A 125 -12.08 15.47 -6.30
C ALA A 125 -11.83 14.26 -7.24
N GLY A 126 -12.88 13.56 -7.68
CA GLY A 126 -12.79 12.42 -8.59
C GLY A 126 -12.45 11.10 -7.89
N LEU A 127 -12.63 11.02 -6.57
CA LEU A 127 -12.52 9.77 -5.82
C LEU A 127 -13.80 8.96 -5.96
N THR A 128 -13.66 7.64 -6.05
CA THR A 128 -14.72 6.70 -5.71
C THR A 128 -14.73 6.53 -4.19
N VAL A 129 -15.91 6.52 -3.58
CA VAL A 129 -16.08 6.41 -2.14
C VAL A 129 -16.85 5.14 -1.80
N VAL A 130 -16.34 4.34 -0.88
CA VAL A 130 -17.07 3.29 -0.19
C VAL A 130 -17.18 3.70 1.28
N ASN A 131 -18.42 3.79 1.76
CA ASN A 131 -18.68 4.24 3.12
C ASN A 131 -18.60 3.06 4.09
N GLU A 132 -17.56 3.00 4.92
CA GLU A 132 -17.33 1.92 5.89
C GLU A 132 -17.62 2.36 7.33
N TYR A 133 -18.37 3.45 7.53
CA TYR A 133 -18.86 3.85 8.84
C TYR A 133 -20.05 2.97 9.28
N GLY A 134 -19.76 1.76 9.76
CA GLY A 134 -20.78 0.80 10.21
C GLY A 134 -21.65 1.29 11.38
N ASN A 135 -21.12 2.17 12.23
CA ASN A 135 -21.83 2.78 13.36
C ASN A 135 -22.71 3.97 12.97
N LEU A 136 -22.61 4.46 11.73
CA LEU A 136 -23.37 5.60 11.21
C LEU A 136 -24.51 5.16 10.28
N LYS A 137 -25.08 3.97 10.54
CA LYS A 137 -26.19 3.33 9.81
C LYS A 137 -27.43 4.22 9.60
N TYR A 138 -27.53 5.33 10.31
CA TYR A 138 -28.66 6.26 10.29
C TYR A 138 -28.38 7.62 9.64
N TYR A 139 -27.23 7.83 9.00
CA TYR A 139 -27.03 9.11 8.30
C TYR A 139 -27.93 9.27 7.09
N SER A 140 -28.44 10.50 7.00
CA SER A 140 -29.82 10.78 6.65
C SER A 140 -30.12 10.69 5.15
N LYS A 141 -31.43 10.78 4.83
CA LYS A 141 -32.04 10.81 3.50
C LYS A 141 -31.41 11.80 2.48
N ASN A 142 -30.49 12.68 2.92
CA ASN A 142 -29.83 13.73 2.13
C ASN A 142 -28.28 13.68 2.23
N SER A 143 -27.70 12.51 2.54
CA SER A 143 -26.24 12.37 2.53
C SER A 143 -25.70 12.27 1.09
N PHE A 144 -24.60 12.96 0.81
CA PHE A 144 -23.80 12.71 -0.40
C PHE A 144 -23.00 11.41 -0.31
N CYS A 145 -22.87 10.84 0.90
CA CYS A 145 -22.19 9.56 1.05
C CYS A 145 -23.02 8.41 0.50
N PRO A 146 -22.37 7.43 -0.12
CA PRO A 146 -22.96 6.11 -0.33
C PRO A 146 -23.49 5.52 0.99
N LYS A 147 -24.48 4.64 0.88
CA LYS A 147 -24.99 3.90 2.04
C LYS A 147 -23.82 3.13 2.69
N PRO A 148 -23.75 3.08 4.04
CA PRO A 148 -22.72 2.31 4.72
C PRO A 148 -22.72 0.85 4.25
N ASN A 149 -21.56 0.36 3.84
CA ASN A 149 -21.33 -1.05 3.63
C ASN A 149 -20.84 -1.65 4.96
N ILE A 150 -21.55 -2.66 5.46
CA ILE A 150 -21.24 -3.30 6.73
C ILE A 150 -20.45 -4.56 6.40
N PHE A 151 -19.15 -4.52 6.62
CA PHE A 151 -18.29 -5.71 6.54
C PHE A 151 -18.17 -6.35 7.93
N GLU A 152 -18.17 -7.67 8.00
CA GLU A 152 -18.04 -8.39 9.28
C GLU A 152 -16.66 -8.22 9.92
N THR A 153 -15.66 -7.78 9.14
CA THR A 153 -14.25 -7.78 9.51
C THR A 153 -13.63 -6.39 9.63
N THR A 154 -14.25 -5.31 9.11
CA THR A 154 -13.71 -3.97 9.28
C THR A 154 -14.25 -3.34 10.57
N THR A 155 -13.35 -2.95 11.46
CA THR A 155 -13.67 -2.08 12.59
C THR A 155 -13.96 -0.69 12.00
N GLY A 156 -15.22 -0.48 11.62
CA GLY A 156 -15.68 0.68 10.88
C GLY A 156 -15.34 2.03 11.53
N GLY A 157 -15.33 3.07 10.71
CA GLY A 157 -14.99 4.43 11.14
C GLY A 157 -14.24 5.27 10.09
N HIS A 158 -14.27 4.87 8.82
CA HIS A 158 -13.57 5.53 7.72
C HIS A 158 -14.35 5.39 6.41
N LEU A 159 -13.91 6.14 5.40
CA LEU A 159 -14.27 5.96 4.00
C LEU A 159 -13.10 5.26 3.31
N HIS A 160 -13.40 4.24 2.53
CA HIS A 160 -12.45 3.62 1.64
C HIS A 160 -12.50 4.32 0.26
N VAL A 161 -11.39 4.82 -0.24
CA VAL A 161 -11.34 5.67 -1.45
C VAL A 161 -10.32 5.22 -2.49
N TYR A 162 -10.65 5.42 -3.78
CA TYR A 162 -9.80 5.08 -4.95
C TYR A 162 -10.14 5.90 -6.21
#